data_AF-A0A7C2PMK1-F1
#
_entry.id   AF-A0A7C2PMK1-F1
#
_cell.length_a   1.000
_cell.length_b   1.000
_cell.length_c   1.000
_cell.angle_alpha   90.00
_cell.angle_beta   90.00
_cell.angle_gamma   90.00
#
_symmetry.space_group_name_H-M   'P 1'
#
loop_
_entity.id
_entity.type
_entity.pdbx_description
1 polymer ?
#
loop_
_entity_poly.entity_id
_entity_poly.type
_entity_poly.pdbx_seq_one_letter_code
_entity_poly.pdbx_strand_id
1 'polypeptide(L)'
;MPTREPQDIVAAYYQALYAGDLAEVKKLMKRESYFMTLESFGLRLALKDPLFRSQLKEIENPETLKEVETKLSGELASRRKNPQIEITSADLNGPGRQTVHFKEDGREKVLYFSKEDEGWKINYYAGRKVSATE
;
A
#
# COMPACT_ATOMS: atom_id res chain seq x y z
N MET A 1 -10.11 2.26 -18.13
CA MET A 1 -9.56 3.46 -17.44
C MET A 1 -8.11 3.58 -17.83
N PRO A 2 -7.55 4.79 -18.04
CA PRO A 2 -6.13 4.92 -18.37
C PRO A 2 -5.30 4.30 -17.25
N THR A 3 -4.37 3.43 -17.63
CA THR A 3 -3.47 2.72 -16.73
C THR A 3 -2.54 3.76 -16.09
N ARG A 4 -2.58 3.92 -14.75
CA ARG A 4 -1.70 4.86 -14.04
C ARG A 4 -0.26 4.34 -14.08
N GLU A 5 0.71 5.24 -14.27
CA GLU A 5 2.12 4.89 -14.12
C GLU A 5 2.48 4.79 -12.62
N PRO A 6 3.53 4.03 -12.24
CA PRO A 6 3.90 3.82 -10.84
C PRO A 6 4.06 5.10 -10.02
N GLN A 7 4.62 6.15 -10.61
CA GLN A 7 4.82 7.45 -9.97
C GLN A 7 3.48 8.11 -9.57
N ASP A 8 2.48 8.04 -10.44
CA ASP A 8 1.13 8.57 -10.15
C ASP A 8 0.43 7.74 -9.08
N ILE A 9 0.69 6.43 -9.05
CA ILE A 9 0.16 5.53 -8.02
C ILE A 9 0.70 5.89 -6.64
N VAL A 10 1.95 6.35 -6.50
CA VAL A 10 2.50 6.78 -5.19
C VAL A 10 1.61 7.88 -4.59
N ALA A 11 1.33 8.93 -5.36
CA ALA A 11 0.50 10.05 -4.89
C ALA A 11 -0.93 9.58 -4.55
N ALA A 12 -1.55 8.80 -5.45
CA ALA A 12 -2.90 8.27 -5.23
C ALA A 12 -2.98 7.35 -4.00
N TYR A 13 -1.97 6.52 -3.77
CA TYR A 13 -1.88 5.62 -2.62
C TYR A 13 -1.88 6.40 -1.31
N TYR A 14 -1.01 7.41 -1.19
CA TYR A 14 -0.91 8.20 0.04
C TYR A 14 -2.13 9.07 0.29
N GLN A 15 -2.73 9.62 -0.77
CA GLN A 15 -3.99 10.35 -0.66
C GLN A 15 -5.11 9.44 -0.14
N ALA A 16 -5.29 8.26 -0.73
CA ALA A 16 -6.31 7.30 -0.32
C ALA A 16 -6.06 6.79 1.11
N LEU A 17 -4.82 6.42 1.42
CA LEU A 17 -4.42 5.90 2.72
C LEU A 17 -4.75 6.89 3.85
N TYR A 18 -4.35 8.16 3.71
CA TYR A 18 -4.56 9.15 4.75
C TYR A 18 -5.98 9.77 4.74
N ALA A 19 -6.73 9.61 3.65
CA ALA A 19 -8.18 9.83 3.65
C ALA A 19 -8.96 8.68 4.32
N GLY A 20 -8.31 7.55 4.61
CA GLY A 20 -8.97 6.34 5.11
C GLY A 20 -9.72 5.55 4.03
N ASP A 21 -9.52 5.84 2.74
CA ASP A 21 -10.14 5.12 1.63
C ASP A 21 -9.40 3.81 1.34
N LEU A 22 -9.61 2.81 2.20
CA LEU A 22 -8.99 1.50 2.05
C LEU A 22 -9.50 0.72 0.84
N ALA A 23 -10.69 1.06 0.32
CA ALA A 23 -11.20 0.46 -0.91
C ALA A 23 -10.36 0.88 -2.14
N GLU A 24 -9.96 2.15 -2.22
CA GLU A 24 -9.03 2.61 -3.25
C GLU A 24 -7.61 2.06 -3.02
N VAL A 25 -7.12 2.06 -1.78
CA VAL A 25 -5.82 1.44 -1.45
C VAL A 25 -5.78 -0.02 -1.93
N LYS A 26 -6.82 -0.80 -1.66
CA LYS A 26 -6.94 -2.20 -2.10
C LYS A 26 -6.82 -2.39 -3.61
N LYS A 27 -7.35 -1.45 -4.41
CA LYS A 27 -7.25 -1.50 -5.89
C LYS A 27 -5.83 -1.22 -6.39
N LEU A 28 -5.11 -0.35 -5.69
CA LEU A 28 -3.75 0.06 -6.05
C LEU A 28 -2.69 -0.99 -5.70
N MET A 29 -3.03 -2.04 -4.97
CA MET A 29 -2.08 -3.02 -4.43
C MET A 29 -2.38 -4.45 -4.89
N LYS A 30 -1.35 -5.29 -4.92
CA LYS A 30 -1.51 -6.75 -4.81
C LYS A 30 -2.16 -7.10 -3.49
N ARG A 31 -2.98 -8.16 -3.48
CA ARG A 31 -3.72 -8.60 -2.28
C ARG A 31 -2.80 -8.82 -1.08
N GLU A 32 -1.67 -9.48 -1.29
CA GLU A 32 -0.71 -9.80 -0.24
C GLU A 32 -0.05 -8.52 0.31
N SER A 33 0.30 -7.58 -0.58
CA SER A 33 0.86 -6.28 -0.18
C SER A 33 -0.16 -5.40 0.53
N TYR A 34 -1.44 -5.53 0.18
CA TYR A 34 -2.54 -4.90 0.88
C TYR A 34 -2.68 -5.42 2.31
N PHE A 35 -2.64 -6.74 2.52
CA PHE A 35 -2.67 -7.32 3.87
C PHE A 35 -1.48 -6.87 4.73
N MET A 36 -0.26 -6.90 4.18
CA MET A 36 0.91 -6.35 4.88
C MET A 36 0.75 -4.87 5.27
N THR A 37 0.06 -4.09 4.43
CA THR A 37 -0.24 -2.69 4.72
C THR A 37 -1.23 -2.57 5.88
N LEU A 38 -2.32 -3.33 5.85
CA LEU A 38 -3.30 -3.35 6.94
C LEU A 38 -2.67 -3.78 8.26
N GLU A 39 -1.83 -4.81 8.25
CA GLU A 39 -1.06 -5.24 9.42
C GLU A 39 -0.19 -4.11 9.96
N SER A 40 0.65 -3.52 9.11
CA SER A 40 1.60 -2.47 9.49
C SER A 40 0.92 -1.26 10.10
N PHE A 41 -0.17 -0.76 9.50
CA PHE A 41 -0.91 0.39 10.02
C PHE A 41 -1.82 0.05 11.19
N GLY A 42 -2.28 -1.21 11.27
CA GLY A 42 -3.10 -1.77 12.34
C GLY A 42 -2.34 -2.06 13.62
N LEU A 43 -1.02 -2.24 13.58
CA LEU A 43 -0.21 -2.60 14.76
C LEU A 43 -0.49 -1.72 15.99
N ARG A 44 -0.53 -0.38 15.81
CA ARG A 44 -0.78 0.55 16.91
C ARG A 44 -2.18 0.35 17.54
N LEU A 45 -3.17 0.06 16.72
CA LEU A 45 -4.54 -0.18 17.19
C LEU A 45 -4.64 -1.55 17.87
N ALA A 46 -3.99 -2.58 17.32
CA ALA A 46 -3.92 -3.92 17.89
C ALA A 46 -3.23 -3.97 19.27
N LEU A 47 -2.35 -3.03 19.58
CA LEU A 47 -1.77 -2.89 20.92
C LEU A 47 -2.78 -2.40 21.96
N LYS A 48 -3.82 -1.69 21.54
CA LYS A 48 -4.81 -1.04 22.42
C LYS A 48 -6.15 -1.78 22.46
N ASP A 49 -6.51 -2.46 21.38
CA ASP A 49 -7.77 -3.20 21.21
C ASP A 49 -7.45 -4.70 20.99
N PRO A 50 -7.59 -5.55 22.03
CA PRO A 50 -7.38 -6.99 21.90
C PRO A 50 -8.32 -7.67 20.90
N LEU A 51 -9.55 -7.18 20.74
CA LEU A 51 -10.49 -7.71 19.75
C LEU A 51 -9.99 -7.39 18.34
N PHE A 52 -9.57 -6.15 18.09
CA PHE A 52 -8.95 -5.79 16.81
C PHE A 52 -7.69 -6.60 16.54
N ARG A 53 -6.87 -6.87 17.57
CA ARG A 53 -5.69 -7.74 17.41
C ARG A 53 -6.05 -9.14 16.94
N SER A 54 -7.12 -9.74 17.46
CA SER A 54 -7.61 -11.04 17.00
C SER A 54 -8.13 -10.97 15.56
N GLN A 55 -8.93 -9.94 15.25
CA GLN A 55 -9.43 -9.70 13.88
C GLN A 55 -8.28 -9.54 12.87
N LEU A 56 -7.20 -8.83 13.25
CA LEU A 56 -6.03 -8.61 12.39
C LEU A 56 -5.27 -9.91 12.10
N LYS A 57 -5.27 -10.89 13.01
CA LYS A 57 -4.65 -12.21 12.77
C LYS A 57 -5.43 -13.07 11.79
N GLU A 58 -6.73 -12.81 11.65
CA GLU A 58 -7.63 -13.58 10.80
C GLU A 58 -7.98 -12.82 9.51
N ILE A 59 -7.23 -11.78 9.15
CA ILE A 59 -7.52 -10.81 8.08
C ILE A 59 -7.80 -11.42 6.70
N GLU A 60 -7.42 -12.68 6.48
CA GLU A 60 -7.76 -13.42 5.26
C GLU A 60 -9.25 -13.82 5.20
N ASN A 61 -9.93 -13.91 6.35
CA ASN A 61 -11.36 -14.14 6.46
C ASN A 61 -12.13 -12.85 6.05
N PRO A 62 -13.03 -12.90 5.05
CA PRO A 62 -13.76 -11.74 4.55
C PRO A 62 -14.53 -10.94 5.61
N GLU A 63 -15.11 -11.61 6.62
CA GLU A 63 -15.86 -10.94 7.68
C GLU A 63 -14.94 -10.10 8.56
N THR A 64 -13.83 -10.71 8.99
CA THR A 64 -12.83 -10.02 9.81
C THR A 64 -12.11 -8.92 9.02
N LEU A 65 -11.87 -9.14 7.72
CA LEU A 65 -11.26 -8.15 6.84
C LEU A 65 -12.10 -6.87 6.81
N LYS A 66 -13.43 -7.00 6.67
CA LYS A 66 -14.33 -5.85 6.64
C LYS A 66 -14.29 -5.05 7.95
N GLU A 67 -14.24 -5.75 9.09
CA GLU A 67 -14.12 -5.12 10.40
C GLU A 67 -12.78 -4.40 10.58
N VAL A 68 -11.68 -5.04 10.14
CA VAL A 68 -10.34 -4.44 10.14
C VAL A 68 -10.29 -3.20 9.26
N GLU A 69 -10.81 -3.28 8.04
CA GLU A 69 -10.90 -2.16 7.10
C GLU A 69 -11.70 -1.00 7.70
N THR A 70 -12.86 -1.29 8.31
CA THR A 70 -13.72 -0.26 8.91
C THR A 70 -13.01 0.47 10.04
N LYS A 71 -12.44 -0.27 11.00
CA LYS A 71 -11.74 0.33 12.15
C LYS A 71 -10.49 1.10 11.72
N LEU A 72 -9.71 0.52 10.80
CA LEU A 72 -8.46 1.14 10.35
C LEU A 72 -8.71 2.37 9.47
N SER A 73 -9.75 2.35 8.63
CA SER A 73 -10.18 3.50 7.83
C SER A 73 -10.45 4.72 8.73
N GLY A 74 -11.27 4.57 9.76
CA GLY A 74 -11.56 5.65 10.71
C GLY A 74 -10.31 6.13 11.45
N GLU A 75 -9.44 5.20 11.85
CA GLU A 75 -8.19 5.50 12.56
C GLU A 75 -7.12 6.15 11.69
N LEU A 76 -7.14 5.95 10.36
CA LEU A 76 -6.25 6.63 9.43
C LEU A 76 -6.75 8.04 9.13
N ALA A 77 -8.05 8.18 8.83
CA ALA A 77 -8.69 9.46 8.57
C ALA A 77 -8.61 10.41 9.79
N SER A 78 -8.72 9.87 11.01
CA SER A 78 -8.62 10.65 12.26
C SER A 78 -7.27 11.35 12.44
N ARG A 79 -6.20 10.84 11.81
CA ARG A 79 -4.84 11.39 11.92
C ARG A 79 -4.69 12.72 11.19
N ARG A 80 -5.60 13.04 10.26
CA ARG A 80 -5.60 14.27 9.44
C ARG A 80 -4.22 14.56 8.83
N LYS A 81 -3.53 13.51 8.39
CA LYS A 81 -2.23 13.63 7.74
C LYS A 81 -2.42 13.96 6.28
N ASN A 82 -1.56 14.82 5.76
CA ASN A 82 -1.47 15.12 4.35
C ASN A 82 0.00 15.34 4.00
N PRO A 83 0.79 14.25 3.89
CA PRO A 83 2.21 14.39 3.68
C PRO A 83 2.51 14.95 2.30
N GLN A 84 3.62 15.67 2.20
CA GLN A 84 4.17 16.07 0.91
C GLN A 84 4.94 14.89 0.30
N ILE A 85 4.55 14.49 -0.91
CA ILE A 85 5.19 13.43 -1.68
C ILE A 85 5.99 14.06 -2.82
N GLU A 86 7.29 13.80 -2.86
CA GLU A 86 8.20 14.23 -3.93
C GLU A 86 8.84 13.00 -4.57
N ILE A 87 8.56 12.73 -5.84
CA ILE A 87 9.19 11.64 -6.58
C ILE A 87 10.63 12.02 -6.89
N THR A 88 11.59 11.19 -6.50
CA THR A 88 13.03 11.46 -6.71
C THR A 88 13.58 10.71 -7.92
N SER A 89 13.19 9.45 -8.10
CA SER A 89 13.64 8.62 -9.22
C SER A 89 12.78 7.36 -9.37
N ALA A 90 12.95 6.65 -10.47
CA ALA A 90 12.38 5.31 -10.63
C ALA A 90 13.32 4.39 -11.39
N ASP A 91 13.45 3.16 -10.92
CA ASP A 91 14.33 2.12 -11.47
C ASP A 91 13.51 0.96 -12.03
N LEU A 92 13.89 0.44 -13.20
CA LEU A 92 13.34 -0.81 -13.72
C LEU A 92 14.08 -1.99 -13.08
N ASN A 93 13.33 -2.91 -12.46
CA ASN A 93 13.88 -4.08 -11.75
C ASN A 93 13.65 -5.42 -12.47
N GLY A 94 13.29 -5.34 -13.75
CA GLY A 94 12.95 -6.46 -14.61
C GLY A 94 11.69 -6.19 -15.43
N PRO A 95 11.32 -7.11 -16.33
CA PRO A 95 10.09 -6.98 -17.12
C PRO A 95 8.87 -6.81 -16.20
N GLY A 96 8.13 -5.72 -16.41
CA GLY A 96 6.94 -5.41 -15.61
C GLY A 96 7.23 -5.18 -14.12
N ARG A 97 8.45 -4.77 -13.73
CA ARG A 97 8.78 -4.40 -12.35
C ARG A 97 9.47 -3.05 -12.28
N GLN A 98 9.04 -2.22 -11.35
CA GLN A 98 9.59 -0.89 -11.15
C GLN A 98 9.69 -0.57 -9.66
N THR A 99 10.77 0.08 -9.27
CA THR A 99 10.90 0.74 -7.97
C THR A 99 10.69 2.23 -8.19
N VAL A 100 9.88 2.86 -7.36
CA VAL A 100 9.79 4.32 -7.28
C VAL A 100 10.41 4.77 -5.96
N HIS A 101 11.40 5.64 -6.05
CA HIS A 101 12.01 6.33 -4.91
C HIS A 101 11.36 7.71 -4.78
N PHE A 102 11.06 8.08 -3.54
CA PHE A 102 10.38 9.34 -3.25
C PHE A 102 10.70 9.81 -1.83
N LYS A 103 10.33 11.05 -1.53
CA LYS A 103 10.36 11.61 -0.17
C LYS A 103 8.93 11.80 0.35
N GLU A 104 8.67 11.33 1.56
CA GLU A 104 7.47 11.65 2.34
C GLU A 104 7.89 12.61 3.46
N ASP A 105 7.43 13.87 3.40
CA ASP A 105 7.84 14.93 4.34
C ASP A 105 9.37 15.03 4.50
N GLY A 106 10.08 14.98 3.37
CA GLY A 106 11.54 15.05 3.30
C GLY A 106 12.28 13.75 3.67
N ARG A 107 11.57 12.69 4.08
CA ARG A 107 12.16 11.38 4.41
C ARG A 107 12.13 10.45 3.22
N GLU A 108 13.29 9.90 2.87
CA GLU A 108 13.42 8.95 1.76
C GLU A 108 12.63 7.67 2.02
N LYS A 109 11.90 7.24 0.99
CA LYS A 109 11.07 6.06 0.96
C LYS A 109 11.09 5.43 -0.43
N VAL A 110 10.61 4.20 -0.47
CA VAL A 110 10.58 3.39 -1.68
C VAL A 110 9.27 2.61 -1.75
N LEU A 111 8.69 2.55 -2.94
CA LEU A 111 7.58 1.67 -3.26
C LEU A 111 7.96 0.79 -4.45
N TYR A 112 7.49 -0.45 -4.38
CA TYR A 112 7.79 -1.49 -5.36
C TYR A 112 6.53 -1.80 -6.14
N PHE A 113 6.66 -2.00 -7.45
CA PHE A 113 5.55 -2.19 -8.36
C PHE A 113 5.76 -3.41 -9.24
N SER A 114 4.66 -4.11 -9.53
CA SER A 114 4.58 -5.09 -10.61
C SER A 114 3.45 -4.74 -11.57
N LYS A 115 3.65 -5.04 -12.85
CA LYS A 115 2.65 -4.89 -13.89
C LYS A 115 1.75 -6.12 -13.90
N GLU A 116 0.45 -5.88 -13.77
CA GLU A 116 -0.61 -6.88 -13.82
C GLU A 116 -1.49 -6.64 -15.06
N ASP A 117 -2.40 -7.56 -15.36
CA ASP A 117 -3.33 -7.44 -16.50
C ASP A 117 -4.16 -6.14 -16.43
N GLU A 118 -4.51 -5.70 -15.23
CA GLU A 118 -5.28 -4.48 -14.97
C GLU A 118 -4.42 -3.21 -14.90
N GLY A 119 -3.08 -3.34 -14.96
CA GLY A 119 -2.14 -2.24 -14.83
C GLY A 119 -1.09 -2.41 -13.73
N TRP A 120 -0.35 -1.35 -13.45
CA TRP A 120 0.65 -1.35 -12.38
C TRP A 120 -0.02 -1.42 -11.00
N LYS A 121 0.52 -2.25 -10.11
CA LYS A 121 0.10 -2.34 -8.71
C LYS A 121 1.30 -2.31 -7.77
N ILE A 122 1.10 -1.74 -6.59
CA ILE A 122 2.08 -1.82 -5.50
C ILE A 122 2.22 -3.28 -5.07
N ASN A 123 3.45 -3.76 -5.07
CA ASN A 123 3.82 -5.12 -4.75
C ASN A 123 5.14 -5.14 -3.96
N TYR A 124 5.06 -5.29 -2.64
CA TYR A 124 6.23 -5.30 -1.75
C TYR A 124 7.18 -6.49 -2.00
N TYR A 125 6.73 -7.52 -2.71
CA TYR A 125 7.57 -8.65 -3.12
C TYR A 125 8.34 -8.40 -4.42
N ALA A 126 8.02 -7.32 -5.15
CA ALA A 126 8.64 -6.99 -6.44
C ALA A 126 9.97 -6.22 -6.31
N GLY A 127 10.43 -5.92 -5.09
CA GLY A 127 11.66 -5.13 -4.86
C GLY A 127 12.97 -5.85 -5.15
N ARG A 128 12.94 -7.18 -5.32
CA ARG A 128 14.13 -7.94 -5.73
C ARG A 128 14.32 -7.79 -7.25
N LYS A 129 15.51 -7.33 -7.65
CA LYS A 129 15.94 -7.39 -9.06
C LYS A 129 15.87 -8.84 -9.52
N VAL A 130 15.10 -9.07 -10.57
CA VAL A 130 15.10 -10.35 -11.29
C VAL A 130 15.88 -10.13 -12.56
N SER A 131 16.95 -10.90 -12.75
CA SER A 131 17.56 -11.04 -14.06
C SER A 131 16.47 -11.53 -15.03
N ALA A 132 16.42 -10.95 -16.21
CA ALA A 132 15.65 -11.52 -17.30
C ALA A 132 16.26 -12.90 -17.58
N THR A 133 15.63 -13.96 -17.09
CA THR A 133 15.92 -15.29 -17.58
C THR A 133 15.15 -15.40 -18.88
N GLU A 134 15.90 -15.39 -19.99
CA GLU A 134 15.43 -15.65 -21.36
C GLU A 134 14.71 -17.01 -21.48
#